data_AF-A0A117QQY1-F1
#
_entry.id   AF-A0A117QQY1-F1
#
_cell.length_a   1.000
_cell.length_b   1.000
_cell.length_c   1.000
_cell.angle_alpha   90.00
_cell.angle_beta   90.00
_cell.angle_gamma   90.00
#
_symmetry.space_group_name_H-M   'P 1'
#
loop_
_entity.id
_entity.type
_entity.pdbx_description
1 polymer ?
#
loop_
_entity_poly.entity_id
_entity_poly.type
_entity_poly.pdbx_seq_one_letter_code
_entity_poly.pdbx_strand_id
1 'polypeptide(L)'
;MTSTGITLTLRTLHDGERSLERALLAAAGRHRAEHEFHHGALDVARWSHEHCSRLADSGRGRGLGLPGPPGDPAPGVLTTLREKTAGALGRRPDIGLLLLRDLCELHLAATRNSLHWGMLAQAAQATRDEDLLTLASECHPRTLRQIRWTNTLLREHSPQLLSSV
;
A
#
# COMPACT_ATOMS: atom_id res chain seq x y z
N MET A 1 -14.37 -25.46 12.20
CA MET A 1 -12.99 -25.16 12.64
C MET A 1 -12.38 -24.21 11.60
N THR A 2 -12.17 -22.94 11.95
CA THR A 2 -11.46 -22.01 11.07
C THR A 2 -10.03 -22.51 10.86
N SER A 3 -9.59 -22.66 9.61
CA SER A 3 -8.25 -23.15 9.31
C SER A 3 -7.21 -22.19 9.87
N THR A 4 -6.25 -22.71 10.66
CA THR A 4 -5.11 -21.95 11.20
C THR A 4 -4.36 -21.20 10.08
N GLY A 5 -4.31 -21.77 8.88
CA GLY A 5 -3.68 -21.15 7.70
C GLY A 5 -4.43 -19.90 7.21
N ILE A 6 -5.76 -19.93 7.10
CA ILE A 6 -6.57 -18.77 6.69
C ILE A 6 -6.38 -17.63 7.68
N THR A 7 -6.42 -17.97 8.96
CA THR A 7 -6.23 -17.04 10.07
C THR A 7 -4.87 -16.33 10.03
N LEU A 8 -3.80 -17.10 9.83
CA LEU A 8 -2.44 -16.55 9.70
C LEU A 8 -2.32 -15.64 8.48
N THR A 9 -2.85 -16.09 7.33
CA THR A 9 -2.81 -15.30 6.09
C THR A 9 -3.60 -14.00 6.20
N LEU A 10 -4.76 -14.00 6.86
CA LEU A 10 -5.53 -12.78 7.14
C LEU A 10 -4.72 -11.78 7.96
N ARG A 11 -4.01 -12.23 9.01
CA ARG A 11 -3.15 -11.36 9.82
C ARG A 11 -1.97 -10.83 9.01
N THR A 12 -1.27 -11.70 8.30
CA THR A 12 -0.12 -11.31 7.46
C THR A 12 -0.53 -10.28 6.41
N LEU A 13 -1.68 -10.50 5.75
CA LEU A 13 -2.20 -9.57 4.76
C LEU A 13 -2.64 -8.25 5.40
N HIS A 14 -3.32 -8.27 6.54
CA HIS A 14 -3.70 -7.06 7.27
C HIS A 14 -2.47 -6.20 7.62
N ASP A 15 -1.41 -6.82 8.14
CA ASP A 15 -0.18 -6.13 8.47
C ASP A 15 0.56 -5.63 7.21
N GLY A 16 0.48 -6.39 6.12
CA GLY A 16 0.98 -6.01 4.80
C GLY A 16 0.26 -4.80 4.20
N GLU A 17 -1.07 -4.75 4.26
CA GLU A 17 -1.88 -3.62 3.78
C GLU A 17 -1.60 -2.35 4.61
N ARG A 18 -1.49 -2.49 5.94
CA ARG A 18 -1.14 -1.36 6.82
C ARG A 18 0.27 -0.84 6.57
N SER A 19 1.20 -1.73 6.24
CA SER A 19 2.57 -1.35 5.89
C SER A 19 2.62 -0.65 4.53
N LEU A 20 1.85 -1.14 3.54
CA LEU A 20 1.74 -0.52 2.22
C LEU A 20 1.10 0.87 2.31
N GLU A 21 0.00 1.03 3.04
CA GLU A 21 -0.65 2.32 3.29
C GLU A 21 0.36 3.35 3.84
N ARG A 22 1.07 3.00 4.90
CA ARG A 22 2.08 3.89 5.50
C ARG A 22 3.22 4.23 4.54
N ALA A 23 3.69 3.25 3.76
CA ALA A 23 4.73 3.47 2.77
C ALA A 23 4.26 4.45 1.68
N LEU A 24 3.02 4.30 1.20
CA LEU A 24 2.41 5.20 0.21
C LEU A 24 2.27 6.62 0.76
N LEU A 25 1.76 6.78 1.98
CA LEU A 25 1.63 8.10 2.63
C LEU A 25 2.99 8.77 2.87
N ALA A 26 3.99 8.00 3.30
CA ALA A 26 5.35 8.50 3.50
C ALA A 26 6.00 8.92 2.17
N ALA A 27 5.84 8.13 1.11
CA ALA A 27 6.34 8.47 -0.21
C ALA A 27 5.63 9.71 -0.77
N ALA A 28 4.31 9.81 -0.64
CA ALA A 28 3.54 11.00 -1.01
C ALA A 28 4.07 12.25 -0.30
N GLY A 29 4.42 12.14 0.98
CA GLY A 29 5.04 13.22 1.75
C GLY A 29 6.44 13.61 1.28
N ARG A 30 7.27 12.63 0.91
CA ARG A 30 8.64 12.87 0.38
C ARG A 30 8.62 13.54 -0.99
N HIS A 31 7.72 13.13 -1.87
CA HIS A 31 7.66 13.56 -3.28
C HIS A 31 6.55 14.58 -3.54
N ARG A 32 6.26 15.46 -2.56
CA ARG A 32 5.19 16.49 -2.68
C ARG A 32 5.34 17.43 -3.88
N ALA A 33 6.56 17.64 -4.37
CA ALA A 33 6.81 18.48 -5.54
C ALA A 33 6.37 17.82 -6.86
N GLU A 34 6.25 16.49 -6.87
CA GLU A 34 5.78 15.70 -8.00
C GLU A 34 4.27 15.43 -7.84
N HIS A 35 3.46 16.40 -8.26
CA HIS A 35 2.01 16.41 -7.99
C HIS A 35 1.28 15.15 -8.46
N GLU A 36 1.60 14.62 -9.65
CA GLU A 36 0.98 13.40 -10.18
C GLU A 36 1.28 12.19 -9.30
N PHE A 37 2.55 12.03 -8.87
CA PHE A 37 2.93 10.99 -7.93
C PHE A 37 2.24 11.20 -6.57
N HIS A 38 2.29 12.43 -6.04
CA HIS A 38 1.73 12.77 -4.73
C HIS A 38 0.25 12.41 -4.64
N HIS A 39 -0.57 12.88 -5.59
CA HIS A 39 -2.00 12.60 -5.59
C HIS A 39 -2.29 11.13 -5.89
N GLY A 40 -1.59 10.53 -6.86
CA GLY A 40 -1.72 9.11 -7.16
C GLY A 40 -1.45 8.22 -5.94
N ALA A 41 -0.37 8.51 -5.20
CA ALA A 41 0.00 7.78 -3.99
C ALA A 41 -1.05 7.89 -2.87
N LEU A 42 -1.66 9.07 -2.67
CA LEU A 42 -2.74 9.25 -1.71
C LEU A 42 -4.01 8.47 -2.12
N ASP A 43 -4.35 8.49 -3.40
CA ASP A 43 -5.52 7.79 -3.92
C ASP A 43 -5.39 6.28 -3.75
N VAL A 44 -4.22 5.72 -4.08
CA VAL A 44 -3.98 4.29 -3.91
C VAL A 44 -3.80 3.88 -2.45
N ALA A 45 -3.32 4.77 -1.57
CA ALA A 45 -3.20 4.50 -0.13
C ALA A 45 -4.57 4.28 0.52
N ARG A 46 -5.58 5.03 0.07
CA ARG A 46 -6.96 4.89 0.55
C ARG A 46 -7.51 3.48 0.37
N TRP A 47 -7.15 2.79 -0.70
CA TRP A 47 -7.59 1.41 -0.91
C TRP A 47 -6.98 0.46 0.12
N SER A 48 -5.68 0.57 0.40
CA SER A 48 -5.04 -0.26 1.44
C SER A 48 -5.62 0.01 2.83
N HIS A 49 -5.98 1.27 3.13
CA HIS A 49 -6.71 1.62 4.36
C HIS A 49 -8.07 0.91 4.45
N GLU A 50 -8.87 0.97 3.37
CA GLU A 50 -10.17 0.29 3.30
C GLU A 50 -10.00 -1.23 3.42
N HIS A 51 -8.98 -1.81 2.78
CA HIS A 51 -8.67 -3.23 2.90
C HIS A 51 -8.38 -3.65 4.35
N CYS A 52 -7.59 -2.87 5.10
CA CYS A 52 -7.33 -3.14 6.53
C CYS A 52 -8.63 -3.19 7.34
N SER A 53 -9.53 -2.22 7.14
CA SER A 53 -10.82 -2.17 7.83
C SER A 53 -11.66 -3.40 7.54
N ARG A 54 -11.78 -3.78 6.26
CA ARG A 54 -12.54 -4.96 5.83
C ARG A 54 -11.92 -6.28 6.31
N LEU A 55 -10.60 -6.37 6.33
CA LEU A 55 -9.87 -7.53 6.88
C LEU A 55 -10.10 -7.65 8.38
N ALA A 56 -10.09 -6.54 9.12
CA ALA A 56 -10.37 -6.54 10.55
C ALA A 56 -11.81 -6.99 10.85
N ASP A 57 -12.78 -6.52 10.07
CA ASP A 57 -14.18 -6.91 10.20
C ASP A 57 -14.37 -8.41 9.92
N SER A 58 -13.77 -8.92 8.84
CA SER A 58 -13.78 -10.34 8.48
C SER A 58 -13.05 -11.22 9.52
N GLY A 59 -11.99 -10.68 10.14
CA GLY A 59 -11.26 -11.34 11.22
C GLY A 59 -12.11 -11.54 12.48
N ARG A 60 -12.93 -10.56 12.86
CA ARG A 60 -13.78 -10.65 14.07
C ARG A 60 -14.73 -11.85 14.02
N GLY A 61 -15.37 -12.10 12.88
CA GLY A 61 -16.24 -13.27 12.68
C GLY A 61 -15.52 -14.62 12.81
N ARG A 62 -14.19 -14.63 12.75
CA ARG A 62 -13.33 -15.82 12.85
C ARG A 62 -12.57 -15.90 14.18
N GLY A 63 -12.91 -15.06 15.16
CA GLY A 63 -12.23 -14.99 16.46
C GLY A 63 -10.87 -14.28 16.43
N LEU A 64 -10.58 -13.53 15.36
CA LEU A 64 -9.34 -12.77 15.22
C LEU A 64 -9.52 -11.30 15.58
N GLY A 65 -8.87 -10.89 16.66
CA GLY A 65 -8.72 -9.48 17.02
C GLY A 65 -7.62 -8.83 16.18
N LEU A 66 -7.93 -8.47 14.93
CA LEU A 66 -7.06 -7.60 14.14
C LEU A 66 -7.32 -6.13 14.55
N PRO A 67 -6.28 -5.30 14.73
CA PRO A 67 -6.47 -3.89 15.05
C PRO A 67 -7.36 -3.24 13.99
N GLY A 68 -8.41 -2.52 14.43
CA GLY A 68 -9.21 -1.71 13.52
C GLY A 68 -8.38 -0.58 12.89
N PRO A 69 -8.94 0.15 11.91
CA PRO A 69 -8.27 1.32 11.36
C PRO A 69 -7.82 2.23 12.51
N PRO A 70 -6.57 2.75 12.50
CA PRO A 70 -6.23 3.81 13.43
C PRO A 70 -7.28 4.90 13.25
N GLY A 71 -7.92 5.34 14.35
CA GLY A 71 -8.85 6.46 14.29
C GLY A 71 -8.19 7.63 13.58
N ASP A 72 -8.98 8.43 12.85
CA ASP A 72 -8.49 9.62 12.17
C ASP A 72 -7.49 10.32 13.09
N PRO A 73 -6.25 10.57 12.65
CA PRO A 73 -5.31 11.30 13.46
C PRO A 73 -5.98 12.64 13.78
N ALA A 74 -6.18 12.93 15.06
CA ALA A 74 -6.63 14.25 15.49
C ALA A 74 -5.75 15.30 14.79
N PRO A 75 -6.35 16.38 14.24
CA PRO A 75 -5.57 17.41 13.55
C PRO A 75 -4.66 18.09 14.57
N GLY A 76 -3.35 17.82 14.46
CA GLY A 76 -2.32 18.22 15.43
C GLY A 76 -2.02 17.05 16.36
N VAL A 77 -0.91 16.33 16.20
CA VAL A 77 0.44 16.77 16.49
C VAL A 77 1.42 15.98 15.61
N LEU A 78 1.94 16.60 14.55
CA LEU A 78 3.26 16.32 13.94
C LEU A 78 3.56 17.39 12.88
N THR A 79 3.45 18.65 13.28
CA THR A 79 3.92 19.80 12.49
C THR A 79 4.94 20.55 13.33
N THR A 80 6.20 20.09 13.27
CA THR A 80 7.39 20.94 13.37
C THR A 80 8.65 20.08 13.18
N LEU A 81 9.12 19.99 11.94
CA LEU A 81 10.49 20.39 11.53
C LEU A 81 10.72 19.89 10.10
N ARG A 82 10.75 20.80 9.13
CA ARG A 82 11.93 21.11 8.31
C ARG A 82 11.51 21.91 7.07
N GLU A 83 11.15 23.18 7.30
CA GLU A 83 11.31 24.21 6.28
C GLU A 83 12.74 24.77 6.37
N LYS A 84 13.28 25.22 5.23
CA LYS A 84 14.69 25.47 4.86
C LYS A 84 15.32 24.21 4.23
N THR A 85 15.47 24.12 2.91
CA THR A 85 16.10 25.10 2.00
C THR A 85 15.53 25.01 0.59
N ALA A 86 14.73 26.00 0.18
CA ALA A 86 14.48 26.31 -1.23
C ALA A 86 15.45 27.42 -1.63
N GLY A 87 16.55 27.04 -2.27
CA GLY A 87 17.60 27.95 -2.71
C GLY A 87 18.62 27.20 -3.54
N ALA A 88 18.34 27.09 -4.85
CA ALA A 88 19.24 26.76 -5.96
C ALA A 88 20.47 25.88 -5.62
N LEU A 89 20.34 24.56 -5.76
CA LEU A 89 21.49 23.66 -5.97
C LEU A 89 21.02 22.35 -6.64
N GLY A 90 21.04 22.36 -7.97
CA GLY A 90 21.06 21.18 -8.83
C GLY A 90 19.78 20.35 -8.87
N ARG A 91 19.40 19.91 -10.07
CA ARG A 91 18.56 18.73 -10.25
C ARG A 91 19.33 17.55 -9.63
N ARG A 92 19.16 17.28 -8.33
CA ARG A 92 19.95 16.26 -7.62
C ARG A 92 19.52 14.88 -8.13
N PRO A 93 20.38 14.12 -8.83
CA PRO A 93 20.09 12.74 -9.22
C PRO A 93 19.64 11.89 -8.02
N ASP A 94 20.10 12.23 -6.81
CA ASP A 94 19.73 11.63 -5.53
C ASP A 94 18.20 11.59 -5.25
N ILE A 95 17.43 12.62 -5.64
CA ILE A 95 15.98 12.68 -5.36
C ILE A 95 15.21 11.79 -6.35
N GLY A 96 15.61 11.81 -7.63
CA GLY A 96 15.02 10.94 -8.64
C GLY A 96 15.31 9.46 -8.38
N LEU A 97 16.54 9.12 -7.99
CA LEU A 97 16.89 7.75 -7.62
C LEU A 97 16.13 7.30 -6.35
N LEU A 98 15.84 8.22 -5.42
CA LEU A 98 14.97 7.93 -4.28
C LEU A 98 13.52 7.63 -4.70
N LEU A 99 12.97 8.36 -5.68
CA LEU A 99 11.64 8.05 -6.25
C LEU A 99 11.62 6.65 -6.87
N LEU A 100 12.63 6.28 -7.67
CA LEU A 100 12.71 4.94 -8.24
C LEU A 100 12.79 3.86 -7.15
N ARG A 101 13.58 4.10 -6.10
CA ARG A 101 13.66 3.18 -4.96
C ARG A 101 12.31 3.03 -4.27
N ASP A 102 11.63 4.15 -3.99
CA ASP A 102 10.30 4.14 -3.37
C ASP A 102 9.29 3.38 -4.24
N LEU A 103 9.25 3.62 -5.55
CA LEU A 103 8.38 2.91 -6.48
C LEU A 103 8.65 1.40 -6.51
N CYS A 104 9.92 0.97 -6.49
CA CYS A 104 10.28 -0.44 -6.40
C CYS A 104 9.77 -1.10 -5.11
N GLU A 105 9.98 -0.46 -3.96
CA GLU A 105 9.52 -0.99 -2.67
C GLU A 105 7.99 -1.06 -2.61
N LEU A 106 7.30 -0.02 -3.10
CA LEU A 106 5.84 0.02 -3.20
C LEU A 106 5.31 -1.10 -4.11
N HIS A 107 5.95 -1.32 -5.25
CA HIS A 107 5.58 -2.38 -6.19
C HIS A 107 5.71 -3.78 -5.56
N LEU A 108 6.82 -4.02 -4.86
CA LEU A 108 7.09 -5.30 -4.19
C LEU A 108 6.12 -5.52 -3.02
N ALA A 109 5.82 -4.49 -2.23
CA ALA A 109 4.84 -4.57 -1.14
C ALA A 109 3.43 -4.88 -1.67
N ALA A 110 2.97 -4.18 -2.71
CA ALA A 110 1.68 -4.45 -3.33
C ALA A 110 1.61 -5.85 -3.95
N THR A 111 2.69 -6.31 -4.59
CA THR A 111 2.80 -7.67 -5.14
C THR A 111 2.68 -8.72 -4.04
N ARG A 112 3.35 -8.53 -2.91
CA ARG A 112 3.24 -9.43 -1.74
C ARG A 112 1.80 -9.51 -1.24
N ASN A 113 1.12 -8.38 -1.08
CA ASN A 113 -0.30 -8.37 -0.67
C ASN A 113 -1.19 -9.08 -1.70
N SER A 114 -0.95 -8.88 -3.00
CA SER A 114 -1.66 -9.57 -4.08
C SER A 114 -1.52 -11.10 -4.01
N LEU A 115 -0.34 -11.61 -3.63
CA LEU A 115 -0.15 -13.06 -3.44
C LEU A 115 -1.01 -13.58 -2.28
N HIS A 116 -1.05 -12.87 -1.15
CA HIS A 116 -1.89 -13.25 -0.01
C HIS A 116 -3.38 -13.17 -0.32
N TRP A 117 -3.82 -12.16 -1.07
CA TRP A 117 -5.19 -12.09 -1.57
C TRP A 117 -5.55 -13.31 -2.44
N GLY A 118 -4.65 -13.71 -3.35
CA GLY A 118 -4.85 -14.91 -4.16
C GLY A 118 -4.96 -16.19 -3.34
N MET A 119 -4.08 -16.36 -2.33
CA MET A 119 -4.15 -17.50 -1.41
C MET A 119 -5.47 -17.54 -0.64
N LEU A 120 -5.97 -16.39 -0.17
CA LEU A 120 -7.27 -16.30 0.52
C LEU A 120 -8.43 -16.64 -0.41
N ALA A 121 -8.43 -16.15 -1.65
CA ALA A 121 -9.47 -16.49 -2.62
C ALA A 121 -9.52 -17.99 -2.92
N GLN A 122 -8.36 -18.62 -3.11
CA GLN A 122 -8.25 -20.07 -3.32
C GLN A 122 -8.73 -20.86 -2.10
N ALA A 123 -8.31 -20.46 -0.90
CA ALA A 123 -8.75 -21.09 0.34
C ALA A 123 -10.27 -20.95 0.55
N ALA A 124 -10.83 -19.77 0.22
CA ALA A 124 -12.26 -19.51 0.28
C ALA A 124 -13.05 -20.45 -0.64
N GLN A 125 -12.59 -20.62 -1.89
CA GLN A 125 -13.19 -21.57 -2.83
C GLN A 125 -13.12 -23.02 -2.33
N ALA A 126 -11.96 -23.44 -1.83
CA ALA A 126 -11.76 -24.81 -1.33
C ALA A 126 -12.62 -25.13 -0.10
N THR A 127 -12.92 -24.12 0.72
CA THR A 127 -13.72 -24.26 1.96
C THR A 127 -15.18 -23.85 1.79
N ARG A 128 -15.58 -23.33 0.63
CA ARG A 128 -16.89 -22.73 0.35
C ARG A 128 -17.23 -21.58 1.32
N ASP A 129 -16.24 -20.77 1.65
CA ASP A 129 -16.38 -19.56 2.47
C ASP A 129 -16.72 -18.37 1.56
N GLU A 130 -18.02 -18.17 1.29
CA GLU A 130 -18.53 -17.13 0.37
C GLU A 130 -18.20 -15.70 0.85
N ASP A 131 -18.16 -15.48 2.16
CA ASP A 131 -17.82 -14.16 2.73
C ASP A 131 -16.35 -13.82 2.48
N LEU A 132 -15.45 -14.79 2.67
CA LEU A 132 -14.02 -14.61 2.37
C LEU A 132 -13.77 -14.46 0.87
N LEU A 133 -14.52 -15.20 0.05
CA LEU A 133 -14.41 -15.12 -1.41
C LEU A 133 -14.85 -13.75 -1.92
N THR A 134 -15.98 -13.23 -1.42
CA THR A 134 -16.48 -11.89 -1.73
C THR A 134 -15.45 -10.83 -1.33
N LEU A 135 -14.93 -10.90 -0.10
CA LEU A 135 -13.91 -9.97 0.39
C LEU A 135 -12.69 -9.93 -0.54
N ALA A 136 -12.14 -11.11 -0.88
CA ALA A 136 -10.96 -11.20 -1.73
C ALA A 136 -11.25 -10.69 -3.15
N SER A 137 -12.42 -11.04 -3.71
CA SER A 137 -12.81 -10.65 -5.07
C SER A 137 -13.02 -9.15 -5.23
N GLU A 138 -13.40 -8.44 -4.17
CA GLU A 138 -13.58 -6.98 -4.20
C GLU A 138 -12.28 -6.21 -3.93
N CYS A 139 -11.40 -6.74 -3.07
CA CYS A 139 -10.15 -6.04 -2.68
C CYS A 139 -9.00 -6.35 -3.63
N HIS A 140 -8.84 -7.60 -4.06
CA HIS A 140 -7.69 -8.03 -4.88
C HIS A 140 -7.54 -7.24 -6.19
N PRO A 141 -8.63 -6.95 -6.96
CA PRO A 141 -8.50 -6.15 -8.17
C PRO A 141 -7.97 -4.74 -7.93
N ARG A 142 -8.22 -4.16 -6.75
CA ARG A 142 -7.67 -2.84 -6.36
C ARG A 142 -6.18 -2.94 -6.09
N THR A 143 -5.70 -3.97 -5.39
CA THR A 143 -4.25 -4.23 -5.23
C THR A 143 -3.56 -4.41 -6.59
N LEU A 144 -4.19 -5.13 -7.54
CA LEU A 144 -3.68 -5.25 -8.90
C LEU A 144 -3.60 -3.89 -9.63
N ARG A 145 -4.49 -2.94 -9.34
CA ARG A 145 -4.39 -1.56 -9.85
C ARG A 145 -3.19 -0.82 -9.24
N GLN A 146 -2.92 -0.98 -7.94
CA GLN A 146 -1.72 -0.40 -7.29
C GLN A 146 -0.42 -0.92 -7.94
N ILE A 147 -0.36 -2.22 -8.25
CA ILE A 147 0.77 -2.85 -8.95
C ILE A 147 0.93 -2.28 -10.36
N ARG A 148 -0.17 -2.12 -11.11
CA ARG A 148 -0.13 -1.49 -12.44
C ARG A 148 0.32 -0.05 -12.37
N TRP A 149 -0.20 0.73 -11.42
CA TRP A 149 0.16 2.12 -11.21
C TRP A 149 1.67 2.28 -10.93
N THR A 150 2.21 1.54 -9.96
CA THR A 150 3.65 1.57 -9.66
C THR A 150 4.52 1.16 -10.86
N ASN A 151 4.12 0.12 -11.60
CA ASN A 151 4.86 -0.32 -12.78
C ASN A 151 4.81 0.71 -13.92
N THR A 152 3.67 1.38 -14.13
CA THR A 152 3.56 2.48 -15.09
C THR A 152 4.53 3.61 -14.76
N LEU A 153 4.54 4.08 -13.51
CA LEU A 153 5.47 5.12 -13.08
C LEU A 153 6.93 4.69 -13.17
N LEU A 154 7.26 3.43 -12.84
CA LEU A 154 8.60 2.91 -13.05
C LEU A 154 9.01 2.99 -14.52
N ARG A 155 8.14 2.60 -15.46
CA ARG A 155 8.45 2.67 -16.90
C ARG A 155 8.59 4.11 -17.40
N GLU A 156 7.79 5.03 -16.88
CA GLU A 156 7.81 6.44 -17.28
C GLU A 156 9.06 7.16 -16.75
N HIS A 157 9.42 6.95 -15.48
CA HIS A 157 10.50 7.69 -14.84
C HIS A 157 11.89 7.06 -15.01
N SER A 158 11.99 5.72 -15.11
CA SER A 158 13.31 5.05 -15.14
C SER A 158 14.24 5.54 -16.26
N PRO A 159 13.81 5.69 -17.53
CA PRO A 159 14.72 6.10 -18.59
C PRO A 159 15.35 7.47 -18.34
N GLN A 160 14.53 8.44 -17.91
CA GLN A 160 14.98 9.82 -17.66
C GLN A 160 15.90 9.89 -16.44
N LEU A 161 15.53 9.21 -15.35
CA LEU A 161 16.26 9.29 -14.10
C LEU A 161 17.59 8.52 -14.12
N LEU A 162 17.69 7.44 -14.90
CA LEU A 162 18.92 6.66 -15.04
C LEU A 162 19.90 7.24 -16.07
N SER A 163 19.43 8.07 -17.00
CA SER A 163 20.27 8.71 -18.02
C SER A 163 20.67 10.14 -17.70
N SER A 164 20.12 10.71 -16.62
CA SER A 164 20.50 12.04 -16.14
C SER A 164 21.91 12.00 -15.56
N VAL A 165 22.88 12.54 -16.30
CA VAL A 165 24.29 12.73 -15.90
C VAL A 165 24.44 13.94 -14.98
#